data_AF-A0A7C7YP59-F1
#
_entry.id   AF-A0A7C7YP59-F1
#
_cell.length_a   1.000
_cell.length_b   1.000
_cell.length_c   1.000
_cell.angle_alpha   90.00
_cell.angle_beta   90.00
_cell.angle_gamma   90.00
#
_symmetry.space_group_name_H-M   'P 1'
#
loop_
_entity.id
_entity.type
_entity.pdbx_description
1 polymer ?
#
loop_
_entity_poly.entity_id
_entity_poly.type
_entity_poly.pdbx_seq_one_letter_code
_entity_poly.pdbx_strand_id
1 'polypeptide(L)'
;MTLTILLSLLLAAPTAEAQLFGLTPTSIEQAISTAWPQAARYESVVLEMKGDLRQRIAQRCGSAVPSAPVMLVRVSDAKQQWIGDAVLLDEIGKYRPITFLVAIHPEKRVHDLQVLVYREHIGKQIASPRFTRQFRNRAAQPPFKLHREIRNLSGATLSARASVRAVRRALATVAEVCDGNSPIRWKPWLSPVSSTVEGELEADRSVAVVRVRPAMGTVLRVEVYGPEAEQVISEVFDEVRRLEQLLSRWNPHSDVSRVEQAPAGQPVKVSADTIECVSAALQIARESGGAFDPTLVADGYLRIDVDRATGTITRQRDDLILDLGGIGKGYALDRAAEILRELGHSRALLDFGGQLLALDPPPGESSWLVGIHDPRVKGNEANSLLRSIPLVGSSLATSATYEKGDHIIDPQQGQAAVVALSTTVLIPDATRADAFSTALAVLGPDHADPLLDRVHGAGALILVAGEKSARGYGKLSP
;
A
#
# COMPACT_ATOMS: atom_id res chain seq x y z
N MET A 1 43.99 -10.74 25.25
CA MET A 1 43.34 -9.42 25.32
C MET A 1 43.84 -8.57 24.15
N THR A 2 43.29 -8.78 22.94
CA THR A 2 43.39 -7.90 21.75
C THR A 2 42.73 -8.63 20.56
N LEU A 3 42.07 -7.87 19.68
CA LEU A 3 41.35 -8.26 18.45
C LEU A 3 39.91 -8.80 18.59
N THR A 4 38.94 -7.93 18.95
CA THR A 4 37.52 -8.16 18.59
C THR A 4 36.70 -6.86 18.43
N ILE A 5 37.30 -5.73 18.04
CA ILE A 5 36.56 -4.44 17.98
C ILE A 5 36.64 -3.70 16.62
N LEU A 6 37.24 -4.25 15.56
CA LEU A 6 37.45 -3.49 14.32
C LEU A 6 36.81 -4.03 13.03
N LEU A 7 35.80 -4.90 13.11
CA LEU A 7 35.13 -5.43 11.90
C LEU A 7 33.59 -5.28 11.89
N SER A 8 33.01 -4.38 12.68
CA SER A 8 31.56 -4.09 12.68
C SER A 8 31.20 -2.75 12.02
N LEU A 9 32.18 -2.00 11.49
CA LEU A 9 31.99 -0.62 10.98
C LEU A 9 32.00 -0.47 9.45
N LEU A 10 32.06 -1.56 8.67
CA LEU A 10 32.11 -1.49 7.20
C LEU A 10 31.03 -2.26 6.43
N LEU A 11 30.16 -3.04 7.10
CA LEU A 11 29.08 -3.79 6.43
C LEU A 11 27.71 -3.08 6.44
N ALA A 12 27.59 -1.93 7.12
CA ALA A 12 26.29 -1.27 7.39
C ALA A 12 25.83 -0.23 6.35
N ALA A 13 26.69 0.19 5.41
CA ALA A 13 26.44 1.37 4.59
C ALA A 13 25.33 1.21 3.52
N PRO A 14 25.34 0.19 2.63
CA PRO A 14 24.35 0.11 1.55
C PRO A 14 22.95 -0.27 2.06
N THR A 15 22.86 -1.01 3.16
CA THR A 15 21.58 -1.46 3.76
C THR A 15 20.76 -0.27 4.28
N ALA A 16 21.38 0.64 5.04
CA ALA A 16 20.69 1.82 5.55
C ALA A 16 20.29 2.79 4.42
N GLU A 17 21.13 2.93 3.39
CA GLU A 17 20.84 3.79 2.23
C GLU A 17 19.66 3.26 1.40
N ALA A 18 19.55 1.93 1.21
CA ALA A 18 18.45 1.30 0.50
C ALA A 18 17.12 1.36 1.29
N GLN A 19 17.17 1.21 2.62
CA GLN A 19 16.01 1.27 3.50
C GLN A 19 15.29 2.63 3.46
N LEU A 20 15.99 3.74 3.19
CA LEU A 20 15.39 5.07 3.00
C LEU A 20 14.31 5.09 1.90
N PHE A 21 14.37 4.16 0.95
CA PHE A 21 13.44 4.05 -0.17
C PHE A 21 12.50 2.84 -0.03
N GLY A 22 12.57 2.11 1.09
CA GLY A 22 11.85 0.86 1.31
C GLY A 22 12.31 -0.26 0.37
N LEU A 23 13.60 -0.30 0.05
CA LEU A 23 14.22 -1.26 -0.86
C LEU A 23 15.38 -1.98 -0.19
N THR A 24 15.78 -3.14 -0.74
CA THR A 24 17.01 -3.83 -0.35
C THR A 24 18.16 -3.48 -1.30
N PRO A 25 19.42 -3.57 -0.88
CA PRO A 25 20.56 -3.34 -1.77
C PRO A 25 20.50 -4.19 -3.05
N THR A 26 20.14 -5.47 -2.91
CA THR A 26 20.00 -6.41 -4.03
C THR A 26 18.89 -6.01 -5.00
N SER A 27 17.76 -5.49 -4.52
CA SER A 27 16.68 -5.01 -5.40
C SER A 27 17.10 -3.80 -6.25
N ILE A 28 17.95 -2.93 -5.68
CA ILE A 28 18.52 -1.79 -6.39
C ILE A 28 19.52 -2.28 -7.44
N GLU A 29 20.40 -3.20 -7.07
CA GLU A 29 21.35 -3.82 -8.01
C GLU A 29 20.63 -4.52 -9.17
N GLN A 30 19.57 -5.28 -8.90
CA GLN A 30 18.78 -5.93 -9.94
C GLN A 30 18.13 -4.91 -10.89
N ALA A 31 17.60 -3.81 -10.36
CA ALA A 31 17.05 -2.73 -11.18
C ALA A 31 18.13 -2.05 -12.04
N ILE A 32 19.32 -1.83 -11.49
CA ILE A 32 20.48 -1.29 -12.22
C ILE A 32 20.94 -2.28 -13.31
N SER A 33 21.08 -3.57 -13.00
CA SER A 33 21.47 -4.61 -13.96
C SER A 33 20.45 -4.82 -15.07
N THR A 34 19.16 -4.54 -14.80
CA THR A 34 18.11 -4.55 -15.83
C THR A 34 18.32 -3.41 -16.84
N ALA A 35 18.82 -2.26 -16.39
CA ALA A 35 19.20 -1.15 -17.25
C ALA A 35 20.54 -1.44 -17.97
N TRP A 36 21.56 -1.85 -17.22
CA TRP A 36 22.89 -2.14 -17.74
C TRP A 36 23.32 -3.57 -17.38
N PRO A 37 23.11 -4.56 -18.27
CA PRO A 37 23.51 -5.94 -18.01
C PRO A 37 25.02 -6.12 -17.78
N GLN A 38 25.84 -5.18 -18.25
CA GLN A 38 27.29 -5.14 -18.05
C GLN A 38 27.74 -4.45 -16.75
N ALA A 39 26.81 -3.97 -15.93
CA ALA A 39 27.14 -3.34 -14.66
C ALA A 39 27.80 -4.35 -13.71
N ALA A 40 28.90 -3.94 -13.08
CA ALA A 40 29.67 -4.83 -12.21
C ALA A 40 30.18 -4.16 -10.93
N ARG A 41 30.31 -2.83 -10.92
CA ARG A 41 30.76 -2.07 -9.76
C ARG A 41 29.88 -0.86 -9.55
N TYR A 42 29.60 -0.57 -8.28
CA TYR A 42 28.74 0.53 -7.90
C TYR A 42 29.39 1.36 -6.80
N GLU A 43 29.19 2.67 -6.86
CA GLU A 43 29.52 3.58 -5.78
C GLU A 43 28.29 4.45 -5.50
N SER A 44 27.92 4.64 -4.24
CA SER A 44 26.73 5.39 -3.87
C SER A 44 27.06 6.66 -3.09
N VAL A 45 26.13 7.60 -3.15
CA VAL A 45 26.01 8.72 -2.23
C VAL A 45 24.54 9.05 -2.00
N VAL A 46 24.16 9.28 -0.74
CA VAL A 46 22.85 9.83 -0.40
C VAL A 46 22.99 11.34 -0.21
N LEU A 47 22.19 12.07 -0.97
CA LEU A 47 22.14 13.52 -0.97
C LEU A 47 20.94 13.99 -0.15
N GLU A 48 21.19 14.76 0.90
CA GLU A 48 20.12 15.48 1.58
C GLU A 48 19.67 16.67 0.74
N MET A 49 18.37 16.74 0.43
CA MET A 49 17.80 17.85 -0.33
C MET A 49 17.54 19.06 0.57
N LYS A 50 18.61 19.78 0.93
CA LYS A 50 18.58 20.99 1.78
C LYS A 50 19.40 22.13 1.18
N GLY A 51 19.17 23.35 1.69
CA GLY A 51 19.95 24.55 1.38
C GLY A 51 20.07 24.85 -0.12
N ASP A 52 21.26 25.32 -0.51
CA ASP A 52 21.53 25.79 -1.88
C ASP A 52 21.43 24.67 -2.93
N LEU A 53 21.81 23.44 -2.58
CA LEU A 53 21.72 22.30 -3.50
C LEU A 53 20.26 22.08 -3.94
N ARG A 54 19.32 22.09 -2.99
CA ARG A 54 17.89 21.97 -3.26
C ARG A 54 17.40 23.10 -4.17
N GLN A 55 17.83 24.34 -3.92
CA GLN A 55 17.44 25.50 -4.71
C GLN A 55 17.94 25.42 -6.15
N ARG A 56 19.22 25.06 -6.36
CA ARG A 56 19.79 24.91 -7.71
C ARG A 56 19.13 23.79 -8.50
N ILE A 57 18.87 22.64 -7.87
CA ILE A 57 18.14 21.53 -8.52
C ILE A 57 16.71 21.99 -8.88
N ALA A 58 16.02 22.71 -8.00
CA ALA A 58 14.67 23.23 -8.27
C ALA A 58 14.64 24.22 -9.44
N GLN A 59 15.63 25.12 -9.52
CA GLN A 59 15.78 26.05 -10.63
C GLN A 59 16.03 25.31 -11.96
N ARG A 60 16.94 24.32 -11.95
CA ARG A 60 17.29 23.55 -13.16
C ARG A 60 16.17 22.63 -13.62
N CYS A 61 15.49 21.94 -12.68
CA CYS A 61 14.38 21.05 -13.03
C CYS A 61 13.10 21.83 -13.32
N GLY A 62 13.01 23.11 -12.94
CA GLY A 62 11.87 23.99 -13.18
C GLY A 62 10.61 23.59 -12.39
N SER A 63 10.80 23.04 -11.19
CA SER A 63 9.73 22.65 -10.27
C SER A 63 10.24 22.62 -8.83
N ALA A 64 9.32 22.73 -7.85
CA ALA A 64 9.68 22.56 -6.45
C ALA A 64 10.25 21.17 -6.18
N VAL A 65 11.35 21.13 -5.42
CA VAL A 65 12.02 19.89 -5.00
C VAL A 65 11.65 19.60 -3.55
N PRO A 66 11.16 18.39 -3.20
CA PRO A 66 10.94 17.97 -1.82
C PRO A 66 12.24 17.90 -1.01
N SER A 67 12.13 17.88 0.32
CA SER A 67 13.29 17.67 1.22
C SER A 67 13.70 16.20 1.36
N ALA A 68 12.93 15.27 0.77
CA ALA A 68 13.23 13.85 0.77
C ALA A 68 14.61 13.58 0.13
N PRO A 69 15.40 12.64 0.66
CA PRO A 69 16.74 12.37 0.15
C PRO A 69 16.69 11.82 -1.29
N VAL A 70 17.78 12.04 -2.01
CA VAL A 70 18.02 11.41 -3.32
C VAL A 70 19.27 10.59 -3.22
N MET A 71 19.21 9.33 -3.66
CA MET A 71 20.38 8.48 -3.72
C MET A 71 20.88 8.44 -5.15
N LEU A 72 22.19 8.63 -5.29
CA LEU A 72 22.90 8.58 -6.56
C LEU A 72 23.86 7.39 -6.53
N VAL A 73 23.81 6.56 -7.56
CA VAL A 73 24.68 5.40 -7.73
C VAL A 73 25.45 5.57 -9.03
N ARG A 74 26.77 5.64 -8.94
CA ARG A 74 27.68 5.58 -10.07
C ARG A 74 27.88 4.13 -10.47
N VAL A 75 27.70 3.84 -11.74
CA VAL A 75 27.73 2.48 -12.27
C VAL A 75 28.91 2.32 -13.22
N SER A 76 29.71 1.30 -12.98
CA SER A 76 30.88 0.95 -13.81
C SER A 76 30.83 -0.52 -14.23
N ASP A 77 31.45 -0.82 -15.37
CA ASP A 77 31.57 -2.18 -15.87
C ASP A 77 32.70 -2.97 -15.15
N ALA A 78 32.89 -4.24 -15.52
CA ALA A 78 33.92 -5.10 -14.94
C ALA A 78 35.35 -4.59 -15.17
N LYS A 79 35.57 -3.75 -16.19
CA LYS A 79 36.85 -3.09 -16.50
C LYS A 79 37.01 -1.76 -15.77
N GLN A 80 36.10 -1.41 -14.86
CA GLN A 80 36.05 -0.15 -14.13
C GLN A 80 35.77 1.08 -15.00
N GLN A 81 35.25 0.89 -16.21
CA GLN A 81 34.81 2.00 -17.02
C GLN A 81 33.44 2.48 -16.55
N TRP A 82 33.31 3.78 -16.29
CA TRP A 82 32.03 4.40 -15.95
C TRP A 82 31.07 4.31 -17.14
N ILE A 83 29.88 3.72 -16.91
CA ILE A 83 28.86 3.48 -17.94
C ILE A 83 27.58 4.29 -17.73
N GLY A 84 27.42 4.93 -16.57
CA GLY A 84 26.27 5.80 -16.27
C GLY A 84 26.04 6.01 -14.77
N ASP A 85 25.01 6.78 -14.46
CA ASP A 85 24.54 7.03 -13.09
C ASP A 85 23.07 6.61 -12.95
N ALA A 86 22.73 5.92 -11.86
CA ALA A 86 21.36 5.63 -11.46
C ALA A 86 20.93 6.56 -10.32
N VAL A 87 19.76 7.19 -10.47
CA VAL A 87 19.18 8.08 -9.47
C VAL A 87 17.94 7.45 -8.88
N LEU A 88 17.95 7.21 -7.56
CA LEU A 88 16.81 6.72 -6.80
C LEU A 88 16.19 7.87 -6.02
N LEU A 89 14.88 8.05 -6.21
CA LEU A 89 14.17 9.20 -5.65
C LEU A 89 12.65 8.95 -5.56
N ASP A 90 12.03 9.60 -4.59
CA ASP A 90 10.57 9.57 -4.40
C ASP A 90 9.87 10.79 -4.99
N GLU A 91 8.83 10.56 -5.78
CA GLU A 91 7.91 11.60 -6.23
C GLU A 91 6.50 11.30 -5.76
N ILE A 92 5.87 12.29 -5.12
CA ILE A 92 4.46 12.19 -4.75
C ILE A 92 3.63 12.15 -6.03
N GLY A 93 2.75 11.17 -6.22
CA GLY A 93 1.78 11.17 -7.33
C GLY A 93 0.73 12.25 -7.13
N LYS A 94 -0.13 12.01 -6.15
CA LYS A 94 -1.16 12.89 -5.60
C LYS A 94 -1.20 12.80 -4.06
N TYR A 95 -0.96 11.62 -3.47
CA TYR A 95 -1.07 11.41 -2.03
C TYR A 95 0.12 10.70 -1.41
N ARG A 96 0.72 9.72 -2.09
CA ARG A 96 1.76 8.86 -1.55
C ARG A 96 3.00 8.83 -2.47
N PRO A 97 4.21 8.59 -1.93
CA PRO A 97 5.42 8.60 -2.73
C PRO A 97 5.51 7.37 -3.64
N ILE A 98 5.82 7.61 -4.91
CA ILE A 98 6.24 6.59 -5.85
C ILE A 98 7.76 6.65 -5.94
N THR A 99 8.43 5.53 -5.69
CA THR A 99 9.90 5.41 -5.80
C THR A 99 10.27 5.07 -7.23
N PHE A 100 11.13 5.88 -7.82
CA PHE A 100 11.63 5.70 -9.17
C PHE A 100 13.14 5.44 -9.14
N LEU A 101 13.59 4.64 -10.10
CA LEU A 101 14.98 4.60 -10.54
C LEU A 101 15.07 5.20 -11.94
N VAL A 102 15.92 6.21 -12.09
CA VAL A 102 16.21 6.85 -13.37
C VAL A 102 17.66 6.53 -13.73
N ALA A 103 17.86 5.68 -14.72
CA ALA A 103 19.17 5.38 -15.27
C ALA A 103 19.54 6.47 -16.28
N ILE A 104 20.74 7.04 -16.15
CA ILE A 104 21.22 8.17 -16.96
C ILE A 104 22.58 7.79 -17.56
N HIS A 105 22.71 7.97 -18.87
CA HIS A 105 23.95 7.81 -19.60
C HIS A 105 24.98 8.91 -19.25
N PRO A 106 26.28 8.68 -19.48
CA PRO A 106 27.33 9.68 -19.30
C PRO A 106 27.06 11.02 -20.00
N GLU A 107 26.38 10.99 -21.14
CA GLU A 107 25.99 12.19 -21.91
C GLU A 107 24.76 12.91 -21.33
N LYS A 108 24.33 12.57 -20.11
CA LYS A 108 23.19 13.16 -19.38
C LYS A 108 21.87 13.01 -20.13
N ARG A 109 21.71 11.84 -20.75
CA ARG A 109 20.46 11.42 -21.37
C ARG A 109 19.91 10.24 -20.60
N VAL A 110 18.59 10.20 -20.45
CA VAL A 110 17.93 9.09 -19.77
C VAL A 110 18.17 7.81 -20.56
N HIS A 111 18.77 6.83 -19.92
CA HIS A 111 18.91 5.47 -20.43
C HIS A 111 17.62 4.68 -20.21
N ASP A 112 17.06 4.74 -18.99
CA ASP A 112 15.84 4.01 -18.63
C ASP A 112 15.12 4.66 -17.43
N LEU A 113 13.83 4.36 -17.29
CA LEU A 113 13.00 4.76 -16.16
C LEU A 113 12.26 3.54 -15.63
N GLN A 114 12.42 3.26 -14.34
CA GLN A 114 11.75 2.16 -13.65
C GLN A 114 10.95 2.68 -12.46
N VAL A 115 9.76 2.11 -12.25
CA VAL A 115 8.95 2.33 -11.05
C VAL A 115 9.26 1.18 -10.09
N LEU A 116 9.96 1.47 -9.00
CA LEU A 116 10.40 0.45 -8.06
C LEU A 116 9.36 0.17 -6.99
N VAL A 117 8.76 1.23 -6.44
CA VAL A 117 7.70 1.11 -5.43
C VAL A 117 6.56 2.06 -5.77
N TYR A 118 5.36 1.52 -5.94
CA TYR A 118 4.15 2.30 -6.20
C TYR A 118 3.23 2.24 -4.99
N ARG A 119 3.02 3.38 -4.32
CA ARG A 119 2.25 3.46 -3.07
C ARG A 119 0.95 4.26 -3.20
N GLU A 120 0.60 4.75 -4.39
CA GLU A 120 -0.60 5.56 -4.60
C GLU A 120 -1.87 4.70 -4.60
N HIS A 121 -2.88 5.12 -3.81
CA HIS A 121 -4.16 4.43 -3.70
C HIS A 121 -5.15 4.82 -4.82
N ILE A 122 -4.94 5.96 -5.49
CA ILE A 122 -5.75 6.41 -6.63
C ILE A 122 -4.85 6.58 -7.86
N GLY A 123 -5.31 6.00 -8.97
CA GLY A 123 -4.59 5.94 -10.23
C GLY A 123 -3.86 4.62 -10.41
N LYS A 124 -3.54 4.29 -11.66
CA LYS A 124 -2.84 3.05 -12.01
C LYS A 124 -1.32 3.26 -11.96
N GLN A 125 -0.59 2.23 -11.52
CA GLN A 125 0.86 2.17 -11.69
C GLN A 125 1.21 2.27 -13.18
N ILE A 126 2.35 2.87 -13.49
CA ILE A 126 2.93 2.79 -14.83
C ILE A 126 3.52 1.38 -14.99
N ALA A 127 2.70 0.44 -15.43
CA ALA A 127 3.14 -0.94 -15.71
C ALA A 127 3.58 -1.13 -17.17
N SER A 128 3.31 -0.17 -18.07
CA SER A 128 3.58 -0.31 -19.50
C SER A 128 5.02 0.10 -19.85
N PRO A 129 5.85 -0.82 -20.40
CA PRO A 129 7.18 -0.47 -20.91
C PRO A 129 7.11 0.56 -22.05
N ARG A 130 5.98 0.64 -22.78
CA ARG A 130 5.78 1.64 -23.84
C ARG A 130 5.78 3.06 -23.28
N PHE A 131 5.26 3.26 -22.06
CA PHE A 131 5.24 4.58 -21.44
C PHE A 131 6.63 5.00 -20.98
N THR A 132 7.34 4.14 -20.23
CA THR A 132 8.68 4.47 -19.69
C THR A 132 9.71 4.67 -20.80
N ARG A 133 9.59 3.94 -21.92
CA ARG A 133 10.43 4.12 -23.11
C ARG A 133 10.37 5.52 -23.73
N GLN A 134 9.31 6.30 -23.49
CA GLN A 134 9.20 7.69 -23.99
C GLN A 134 10.25 8.64 -23.39
N PHE A 135 10.80 8.27 -22.22
CA PHE A 135 11.85 9.03 -21.56
C PHE A 135 13.24 8.72 -22.10
N ARG A 136 13.43 7.59 -22.79
CA ARG A 136 14.76 7.20 -23.31
C ARG A 136 15.31 8.26 -24.24
N ASN A 137 16.61 8.49 -24.11
CA ASN A 137 17.35 9.53 -24.80
C ASN A 137 16.78 10.95 -24.58
N ARG A 138 15.97 11.23 -23.55
CA ARG A 138 15.62 12.62 -23.20
C ARG A 138 16.75 13.27 -22.42
N ALA A 139 17.01 14.54 -22.68
CA ALA A 139 17.94 15.38 -21.92
C ALA A 139 17.16 16.38 -21.06
N ALA A 140 17.85 17.08 -20.15
CA ALA A 140 17.23 18.10 -19.30
C ALA A 140 16.62 19.27 -20.09
N GLN A 141 17.21 19.56 -21.26
CA GLN A 141 16.79 20.62 -22.17
C GLN A 141 16.60 20.04 -23.59
N PRO A 142 15.54 20.43 -24.32
CA PRO A 142 14.43 21.27 -23.87
C PRO A 142 13.55 20.55 -22.81
N PRO A 143 12.83 21.29 -21.96
CA PRO A 143 12.00 20.68 -20.92
C PRO A 143 10.85 19.92 -21.57
N PHE A 144 10.53 18.74 -21.03
CA PHE A 144 9.42 17.91 -21.49
C PHE A 144 8.28 17.92 -20.47
N LYS A 145 7.05 17.87 -20.99
CA LYS A 145 5.80 17.86 -20.23
C LYS A 145 4.91 16.72 -20.68
N LEU A 146 4.09 16.26 -19.75
CA LEU A 146 3.01 15.32 -20.05
C LEU A 146 1.99 16.00 -21.00
N HIS A 147 1.41 15.22 -21.91
CA HIS A 147 0.49 15.65 -22.97
C HIS A 147 1.10 16.51 -24.09
N ARG A 148 2.42 16.72 -24.08
CA ARG A 148 3.15 17.38 -25.16
C ARG A 148 4.22 16.45 -25.68
N GLU A 149 5.36 16.38 -25.00
CA GLU A 149 6.49 15.55 -25.38
C GLU A 149 6.37 14.11 -24.85
N ILE A 150 5.62 13.91 -23.76
CA ILE A 150 5.32 12.59 -23.19
C ILE A 150 3.81 12.33 -23.30
N ARG A 151 3.44 11.26 -24.02
CA ARG A 151 2.04 10.84 -24.13
C ARG A 151 1.58 10.21 -22.82
N ASN A 152 0.42 10.64 -22.36
CA ASN A 152 -0.16 10.15 -21.11
C ASN A 152 -0.75 8.74 -21.26
N LEU A 153 -0.93 8.04 -20.14
CA LEU A 153 -1.60 6.75 -20.04
C LEU A 153 -2.96 6.94 -19.34
N SER A 154 -4.03 6.49 -19.99
CA SER A 154 -5.38 6.55 -19.42
C SER A 154 -5.44 5.79 -18.08
N GLY A 155 -6.06 6.39 -17.07
CA GLY A 155 -6.13 5.84 -15.71
C GLY A 155 -4.83 5.91 -14.89
N ALA A 156 -3.68 6.29 -15.46
CA ALA A 156 -2.40 6.43 -14.75
C ALA A 156 -1.87 7.88 -14.75
N THR A 157 -2.75 8.87 -14.88
CA THR A 157 -2.36 10.27 -15.09
C THR A 157 -1.52 10.84 -13.93
N LEU A 158 -1.79 10.42 -12.70
CA LEU A 158 -1.07 10.88 -11.51
C LEU A 158 0.37 10.34 -11.50
N SER A 159 0.52 9.04 -11.71
CA SER A 159 1.80 8.33 -11.88
C SER A 159 2.60 8.88 -13.05
N ALA A 160 1.92 9.19 -14.17
CA ALA A 160 2.51 9.79 -15.35
C ALA A 160 3.04 11.22 -15.11
N ARG A 161 2.38 12.02 -14.25
CA ARG A 161 2.88 13.33 -13.85
C ARG A 161 4.08 13.20 -12.89
N ALA A 162 4.03 12.25 -11.96
CA ALA A 162 5.13 11.97 -11.04
C ALA A 162 6.39 11.50 -11.77
N SER A 163 6.27 10.57 -12.73
CA SER A 163 7.41 10.13 -13.55
C SER A 163 8.07 11.27 -14.33
N VAL A 164 7.29 12.22 -14.90
CA VAL A 164 7.88 13.39 -15.57
C VAL A 164 8.68 14.25 -14.59
N ARG A 165 8.18 14.47 -13.37
CA ARG A 165 8.93 15.19 -12.33
C ARG A 165 10.17 14.42 -11.89
N ALA A 166 10.05 13.11 -11.66
CA ALA A 166 11.14 12.22 -11.26
C ALA A 166 12.31 12.33 -12.24
N VAL A 167 12.04 12.17 -13.54
CA VAL A 167 13.08 12.22 -14.57
C VAL A 167 13.72 13.61 -14.68
N ARG A 168 12.92 14.69 -14.64
CA ARG A 168 13.46 16.06 -14.66
C ARG A 168 14.34 16.33 -13.44
N ARG A 169 13.92 15.85 -12.27
CA ARG A 169 14.66 16.00 -11.02
C ARG A 169 15.95 15.18 -11.05
N ALA A 170 15.92 13.93 -11.50
CA ALA A 170 17.09 13.08 -11.66
C ALA A 170 18.15 13.70 -12.58
N LEU A 171 17.74 14.17 -13.77
CA LEU A 171 18.63 14.84 -14.72
C LEU A 171 19.24 16.12 -14.13
N ALA A 172 18.44 16.90 -13.39
CA ALA A 172 18.93 18.09 -12.72
C ALA A 172 19.91 17.76 -11.59
N THR A 173 19.62 16.73 -10.79
CA THR A 173 20.51 16.25 -9.73
C THR A 173 21.86 15.82 -10.31
N VAL A 174 21.88 14.95 -11.33
CA VAL A 174 23.14 14.53 -11.97
C VAL A 174 23.91 15.73 -12.51
N ALA A 175 23.24 16.68 -13.17
CA ALA A 175 23.92 17.85 -13.73
C ALA A 175 24.44 18.84 -12.66
N GLU A 176 23.85 18.91 -11.46
CA GLU A 176 24.36 19.75 -10.37
C GLU A 176 25.46 19.07 -9.56
N VAL A 177 25.36 17.75 -9.42
CA VAL A 177 26.19 16.94 -8.52
C VAL A 177 27.39 16.39 -9.27
N CYS A 178 27.20 15.76 -10.43
CA CYS A 178 28.29 15.17 -11.20
C CYS A 178 29.12 16.20 -11.98
N ASP A 179 28.56 17.38 -12.32
CA ASP A 179 29.30 18.45 -13.03
C ASP A 179 29.75 19.59 -12.11
N GLY A 180 29.24 19.66 -10.89
CA GLY A 180 29.55 20.73 -9.96
C GLY A 180 30.94 20.58 -9.35
N ASN A 181 31.58 21.69 -8.97
CA ASN A 181 32.86 21.71 -8.26
C ASN A 181 32.79 21.24 -6.79
N SER A 182 31.67 20.62 -6.36
CA SER A 182 31.52 20.17 -4.97
C SER A 182 32.18 18.80 -4.80
N PRO A 183 33.12 18.62 -3.86
CA PRO A 183 33.75 17.32 -3.64
C PRO A 183 32.73 16.34 -3.04
N ILE A 184 32.25 15.42 -3.88
CA ILE A 184 31.37 14.34 -3.44
C ILE A 184 32.22 13.16 -3.00
N ARG A 185 32.02 12.74 -1.76
CA ARG A 185 32.63 11.52 -1.24
C ARG A 185 31.75 10.32 -1.58
N TRP A 186 32.07 9.70 -2.71
CA TRP A 186 31.48 8.42 -3.10
C TRP A 186 31.90 7.32 -2.13
N LYS A 187 30.95 6.43 -1.82
CA LYS A 187 31.20 5.24 -1.02
C LYS A 187 31.12 4.01 -1.92
N PRO A 188 32.05 3.05 -1.81
CA PRO A 188 31.90 1.76 -2.46
C PRO A 188 30.59 1.10 -2.02
N TRP A 189 29.80 0.65 -2.99
CA TRP A 189 28.61 -0.13 -2.74
C TRP A 189 29.02 -1.60 -2.62
N LEU A 190 29.14 -2.07 -1.38
CA LEU A 190 29.51 -3.45 -1.09
C LEU A 190 28.25 -4.30 -1.10
N SER A 191 28.00 -4.99 -2.21
CA SER A 191 27.00 -6.06 -2.23
C SER A 191 27.40 -7.11 -1.18
N PRO A 192 26.51 -7.57 -0.28
CA PRO A 192 26.83 -8.69 0.59
C PRO A 192 27.15 -9.89 -0.31
N VAL A 193 28.44 -10.24 -0.38
CA VAL A 193 28.92 -11.34 -1.22
C VAL A 193 28.21 -12.62 -0.80
N SER A 194 27.68 -13.35 -1.78
CA SER A 194 27.25 -14.74 -1.62
C SER A 194 28.49 -15.60 -1.31
N SER A 195 28.92 -15.63 -0.05
CA SER A 195 29.88 -16.62 0.39
C SER A 195 29.13 -17.89 0.73
N THR A 196 29.21 -18.88 -0.16
CA THR A 196 29.03 -20.29 0.16
C THR A 196 30.00 -20.66 1.28
N VAL A 197 29.50 -20.68 2.51
CA VAL A 197 30.09 -21.43 3.60
C VAL A 197 28.96 -22.31 4.13
N GLU A 198 29.13 -23.62 3.97
CA GLU A 198 28.35 -24.64 4.63
C GLU A 198 28.42 -24.39 6.14
N GLY A 199 27.34 -23.82 6.66
CA GLY A 199 27.11 -23.55 8.08
C GLY A 199 25.61 -23.45 8.25
N GLU A 200 25.05 -24.41 8.96
CA GLU A 200 23.63 -24.68 9.08
C GLU A 200 22.79 -23.46 9.52
N LEU A 201 21.71 -23.23 8.77
CA LEU A 201 20.38 -22.79 9.22
C LEU A 201 20.31 -21.59 10.20
N GLU A 202 20.36 -20.37 9.68
CA GLU A 202 19.59 -19.24 10.29
C GLU A 202 19.35 -18.01 9.38
N ALA A 203 19.86 -17.98 8.14
CA ALA A 203 19.95 -16.73 7.35
C ALA A 203 18.78 -16.40 6.39
N ASP A 204 17.73 -17.21 6.25
CA ASP A 204 16.64 -16.98 5.26
C ASP A 204 15.36 -16.32 5.85
N ARG A 205 15.39 -15.90 7.12
CA ARG A 205 14.20 -15.38 7.82
C ARG A 205 14.09 -13.86 7.90
N SER A 206 15.03 -13.11 7.31
CA SER A 206 15.13 -11.64 7.47
C SER A 206 14.68 -10.80 6.27
N VAL A 207 14.46 -11.41 5.09
CA VAL A 207 14.09 -10.69 3.87
C VAL A 207 12.59 -10.82 3.62
N ALA A 208 11.92 -9.69 3.42
CA ALA A 208 10.53 -9.66 2.99
C ALA A 208 10.40 -9.73 1.47
N VAL A 209 9.42 -10.50 1.00
CA VAL A 209 8.90 -10.39 -0.35
C VAL A 209 7.65 -9.53 -0.31
N VAL A 210 7.59 -8.52 -1.18
CA VAL A 210 6.44 -7.62 -1.31
C VAL A 210 5.90 -7.70 -2.73
N ARG A 211 4.59 -7.91 -2.84
CA ARG A 211 3.89 -7.84 -4.14
C ARG A 211 2.62 -7.04 -4.00
N VAL A 212 2.17 -6.52 -5.14
CA VAL A 212 1.01 -5.64 -5.23
C VAL A 212 0.20 -6.02 -6.47
N ARG A 213 -1.11 -6.26 -6.31
CA ARG A 213 -2.02 -6.54 -7.43
C ARG A 213 -3.36 -5.83 -7.24
N PRO A 214 -4.03 -5.41 -8.33
CA PRO A 214 -5.43 -4.96 -8.26
C PRO A 214 -6.35 -6.12 -7.84
N ALA A 215 -7.31 -5.84 -6.96
CA ALA A 215 -8.34 -6.78 -6.52
C ALA A 215 -9.53 -6.02 -5.90
N MET A 216 -10.75 -6.56 -6.03
CA MET A 216 -11.98 -6.04 -5.40
C MET A 216 -12.19 -4.52 -5.55
N GLY A 217 -11.88 -3.99 -6.73
CA GLY A 217 -12.03 -2.56 -7.03
C GLY A 217 -11.02 -1.63 -6.35
N THR A 218 -9.93 -2.18 -5.79
CA THR A 218 -8.79 -1.44 -5.21
C THR A 218 -7.47 -2.20 -5.47
N VAL A 219 -6.46 -2.01 -4.63
CA VAL A 219 -5.14 -2.65 -4.69
C VAL A 219 -4.88 -3.41 -3.40
N LEU A 220 -4.45 -4.67 -3.52
CA LEU A 220 -3.93 -5.48 -2.43
C LEU A 220 -2.40 -5.53 -2.50
N ARG A 221 -1.75 -5.07 -1.44
CA ARG A 221 -0.32 -5.23 -1.17
C ARG A 221 -0.14 -6.30 -0.10
N VAL A 222 0.74 -7.26 -0.39
CA VAL A 222 1.07 -8.37 0.50
C VAL A 222 2.58 -8.33 0.72
N GLU A 223 2.98 -8.25 1.99
CA GLU A 223 4.37 -8.32 2.44
C GLU A 223 4.53 -9.52 3.37
N VAL A 224 5.42 -10.45 3.03
CA VAL A 224 5.62 -11.71 3.76
C VAL A 224 7.11 -11.95 3.97
N TYR A 225 7.48 -12.37 5.18
CA TYR A 225 8.83 -12.83 5.50
C TYR A 225 8.92 -14.36 5.49
N GLY A 226 10.09 -14.86 5.12
CA GLY A 226 10.44 -16.28 5.19
C GLY A 226 10.63 -16.94 3.81
N PRO A 227 11.08 -18.20 3.81
CA PRO A 227 11.29 -18.98 2.60
C PRO A 227 9.98 -19.14 1.82
N GLU A 228 10.03 -19.23 0.50
CA GLU A 228 8.82 -19.46 -0.33
C GLU A 228 7.77 -18.33 -0.30
N ALA A 229 8.12 -17.16 0.25
CA ALA A 229 7.23 -16.02 0.34
C ALA A 229 6.62 -15.61 -1.03
N GLU A 230 7.33 -15.79 -2.15
CA GLU A 230 6.77 -15.54 -3.49
C GLU A 230 5.57 -16.45 -3.82
N GLN A 231 5.69 -17.75 -3.52
CA GLN A 231 4.67 -18.76 -3.85
C GLN A 231 3.42 -18.52 -3.02
N VAL A 232 3.56 -18.38 -1.69
CA VAL A 232 2.42 -18.12 -0.81
C VAL A 232 1.72 -16.80 -1.14
N ILE A 233 2.46 -15.77 -1.54
CA ILE A 233 1.88 -14.51 -1.98
C ILE A 233 1.02 -14.72 -3.25
N SER A 234 1.45 -15.59 -4.16
CA SER A 234 0.62 -15.93 -5.33
C SER A 234 -0.68 -16.63 -4.92
N GLU A 235 -0.62 -17.56 -3.97
CA GLU A 235 -1.80 -18.26 -3.43
C GLU A 235 -2.79 -17.29 -2.78
N VAL A 236 -2.29 -16.35 -1.97
CA VAL A 236 -3.10 -15.26 -1.40
C VAL A 236 -3.81 -14.45 -2.49
N PHE A 237 -3.11 -14.08 -3.56
CA PHE A 237 -3.75 -13.34 -4.65
C PHE A 237 -4.78 -14.14 -5.43
N ASP A 238 -4.55 -15.43 -5.62
CA ASP A 238 -5.48 -16.31 -6.32
C ASP A 238 -6.73 -16.56 -5.45
N GLU A 239 -6.57 -16.66 -4.13
CA GLU A 239 -7.69 -16.73 -3.20
C GLU A 239 -8.53 -15.46 -3.21
N VAL A 240 -7.91 -14.28 -3.11
CA VAL A 240 -8.64 -13.01 -3.15
C VAL A 240 -9.38 -12.85 -4.48
N ARG A 241 -8.80 -13.31 -5.59
CA ARG A 241 -9.48 -13.33 -6.90
C ARG A 241 -10.67 -14.28 -6.89
N ARG A 242 -10.56 -15.46 -6.28
CA ARG A 242 -11.68 -16.41 -6.13
C ARG A 242 -12.81 -15.79 -5.31
N LEU A 243 -12.49 -15.14 -4.19
CA LEU A 243 -13.48 -14.44 -3.35
C LEU A 243 -14.15 -13.29 -4.11
N GLU A 244 -13.41 -12.51 -4.91
CA GLU A 244 -14.00 -11.47 -5.77
C GLU A 244 -15.03 -12.05 -6.75
N GLN A 245 -14.77 -13.24 -7.32
CA GLN A 245 -15.74 -13.91 -8.21
C GLN A 245 -17.02 -14.32 -7.48
N LEU A 246 -16.95 -14.66 -6.19
CA LEU A 246 -18.09 -15.12 -5.38
C LEU A 246 -18.90 -13.96 -4.77
N LEU A 247 -18.21 -12.91 -4.31
CA LEU A 247 -18.80 -11.88 -3.46
C LEU A 247 -19.13 -10.58 -4.21
N SER A 248 -18.63 -10.38 -5.43
CA SER A 248 -18.84 -9.14 -6.18
C SER A 248 -20.23 -9.07 -6.79
N ARG A 249 -21.05 -8.12 -6.32
CA ARG A 249 -22.33 -7.75 -6.93
C ARG A 249 -22.23 -7.24 -8.39
N TRP A 250 -21.03 -6.90 -8.84
CA TRP A 250 -20.77 -6.46 -10.22
C TRP A 250 -20.47 -7.62 -11.16
N ASN A 251 -20.28 -8.84 -10.63
CA ASN A 251 -20.12 -10.04 -11.41
C ASN A 251 -21.47 -10.77 -11.51
N PRO A 252 -22.11 -10.84 -12.70
CA PRO A 252 -23.44 -11.42 -12.86
C PRO A 252 -23.50 -12.93 -12.53
N HIS A 253 -22.35 -13.59 -12.41
CA HIS A 253 -22.24 -15.02 -12.08
C HIS A 253 -21.82 -15.28 -10.62
N SER A 254 -21.65 -14.24 -9.81
CA SER A 254 -21.30 -14.37 -8.40
C SER A 254 -22.42 -15.04 -7.59
N ASP A 255 -22.08 -15.57 -6.42
CA ASP A 255 -23.09 -16.08 -5.49
C ASP A 255 -24.05 -14.96 -5.05
N VAL A 256 -23.51 -13.76 -4.79
CA VAL A 256 -24.29 -12.57 -4.42
C VAL A 256 -25.30 -12.21 -5.51
N SER A 257 -24.86 -12.08 -6.77
CA SER A 257 -25.77 -11.75 -7.87
C SER A 257 -26.80 -12.86 -8.14
N ARG A 258 -26.46 -14.12 -7.89
CA ARG A 258 -27.43 -15.23 -7.99
C ARG A 258 -28.51 -15.18 -6.91
N VAL A 259 -28.16 -14.79 -5.69
CA VAL A 259 -29.13 -14.55 -4.61
C VAL A 259 -30.05 -13.38 -4.97
N GLU A 260 -29.51 -12.30 -5.54
CA GLU A 260 -30.30 -11.14 -5.97
C GLU A 260 -31.25 -11.44 -7.13
N GLN A 261 -30.82 -12.27 -8.09
CA GLN A 261 -31.62 -12.65 -9.26
C GLN A 261 -32.74 -13.67 -8.93
N ALA A 262 -32.65 -14.35 -7.79
CA ALA A 262 -33.67 -15.30 -7.39
C ALA A 262 -34.94 -14.58 -6.90
N PRO A 263 -36.14 -15.10 -7.24
CA PRO A 263 -37.40 -14.65 -6.66
C PRO A 263 -37.36 -14.64 -5.13
N ALA A 264 -38.02 -13.65 -4.51
CA ALA A 264 -38.18 -13.60 -3.08
C ALA A 264 -38.76 -14.92 -2.50
N GLY A 265 -38.19 -15.38 -1.39
CA GLY A 265 -38.52 -16.64 -0.71
C GLY A 265 -37.85 -17.88 -1.31
N GLN A 266 -37.15 -17.77 -2.45
CA GLN A 266 -36.43 -18.90 -3.04
C GLN A 266 -35.02 -19.07 -2.44
N PRO A 267 -34.69 -20.22 -1.84
CA PRO A 267 -33.35 -20.49 -1.34
C PRO A 267 -32.35 -20.71 -2.47
N VAL A 268 -31.20 -20.06 -2.38
CA VAL A 268 -30.10 -20.19 -3.35
C VAL A 268 -28.91 -20.85 -2.69
N LYS A 269 -28.47 -21.99 -3.24
CA LYS A 269 -27.25 -22.69 -2.80
C LYS A 269 -26.02 -21.86 -3.15
N VAL A 270 -25.18 -21.52 -2.17
CA VAL A 270 -23.97 -20.71 -2.37
C VAL A 270 -22.74 -21.42 -1.79
N SER A 271 -21.55 -20.87 -2.03
CA SER A 271 -20.31 -21.36 -1.42
C SER A 271 -20.27 -21.13 0.09
N ALA A 272 -19.41 -21.90 0.79
CA ALA A 272 -19.19 -21.75 2.22
C ALA A 272 -18.69 -20.35 2.59
N ASP A 273 -17.78 -19.78 1.77
CA ASP A 273 -17.27 -18.42 1.97
C ASP A 273 -18.38 -17.37 1.88
N THR A 274 -19.31 -17.52 0.94
CA THR A 274 -20.46 -16.61 0.84
C THR A 274 -21.36 -16.74 2.07
N ILE A 275 -21.61 -17.97 2.56
CA ILE A 275 -22.37 -18.18 3.81
C ILE A 275 -21.70 -17.49 4.99
N GLU A 276 -20.39 -17.63 5.11
CA GLU A 276 -19.60 -17.07 6.21
C GLU A 276 -19.60 -15.54 6.18
N CYS A 277 -19.23 -14.95 5.04
CA CYS A 277 -19.17 -13.51 4.86
C CYS A 277 -20.54 -12.84 5.03
N VAL A 278 -21.61 -13.40 4.44
CA VAL A 278 -22.97 -12.86 4.63
C VAL A 278 -23.43 -13.03 6.07
N SER A 279 -23.15 -14.17 6.72
CA SER A 279 -23.49 -14.34 8.13
C SER A 279 -22.82 -13.29 9.03
N ALA A 280 -21.53 -13.03 8.80
CA ALA A 280 -20.78 -12.00 9.52
C ALA A 280 -21.38 -10.61 9.29
N ALA A 281 -21.72 -10.29 8.05
CA ALA A 281 -22.38 -9.04 7.68
C ALA A 281 -23.72 -8.85 8.43
N LEU A 282 -24.58 -9.88 8.44
CA LEU A 282 -25.87 -9.84 9.14
C LEU A 282 -25.71 -9.76 10.66
N GLN A 283 -24.69 -10.40 11.23
CA GLN A 283 -24.38 -10.29 12.65
C GLN A 283 -23.99 -8.86 13.01
N ILE A 284 -23.09 -8.25 12.23
CA ILE A 284 -22.64 -6.87 12.48
C ILE A 284 -23.78 -5.86 12.25
N ALA A 285 -24.66 -6.12 11.30
CA ALA A 285 -25.88 -5.34 11.13
C ALA A 285 -26.76 -5.35 12.39
N ARG A 286 -26.93 -6.52 13.03
CA ARG A 286 -27.63 -6.63 14.32
C ARG A 286 -26.89 -5.92 15.46
N GLU A 287 -25.56 -6.09 15.54
CA GLU A 287 -24.73 -5.47 16.60
C GLU A 287 -24.72 -3.95 16.52
N SER A 288 -24.79 -3.39 15.30
CA SER A 288 -24.81 -1.94 15.04
C SER A 288 -26.21 -1.33 14.99
N GLY A 289 -27.27 -2.12 15.21
CA GLY A 289 -28.65 -1.64 15.11
C GLY A 289 -29.04 -1.17 13.70
N GLY A 290 -28.46 -1.79 12.67
CA GLY A 290 -28.72 -1.47 11.26
C GLY A 290 -27.87 -0.33 10.69
N ALA A 291 -26.97 0.28 11.47
CA ALA A 291 -26.09 1.33 10.94
C ALA A 291 -25.09 0.81 9.91
N PHE A 292 -24.64 -0.44 10.05
CA PHE A 292 -24.13 -1.21 8.93
C PHE A 292 -25.26 -2.10 8.40
N ASP A 293 -25.63 -1.94 7.13
CA ASP A 293 -26.65 -2.77 6.50
C ASP A 293 -26.15 -3.27 5.14
N PRO A 294 -25.91 -4.60 4.97
CA PRO A 294 -25.44 -5.16 3.72
C PRO A 294 -26.55 -5.28 2.66
N THR A 295 -27.74 -4.71 2.87
CA THR A 295 -28.91 -4.90 1.96
C THR A 295 -29.37 -3.65 1.22
N LEU A 296 -28.68 -2.51 1.42
CA LEU A 296 -28.98 -1.17 0.86
C LEU A 296 -30.38 -0.62 1.15
N VAL A 297 -31.17 -1.31 1.96
CA VAL A 297 -32.52 -0.93 2.37
C VAL A 297 -32.56 -0.99 3.88
N ALA A 298 -33.08 0.05 4.53
CA ALA A 298 -33.25 0.08 5.99
C ALA A 298 -33.88 -1.22 6.51
N ASP A 299 -33.20 -1.83 7.50
CA ASP A 299 -33.62 -3.08 8.15
C ASP A 299 -33.77 -4.28 7.21
N GLY A 300 -33.25 -4.20 5.99
CA GLY A 300 -33.35 -5.27 5.01
C GLY A 300 -32.55 -6.49 5.42
N TYR A 301 -31.50 -6.34 6.23
CA TYR A 301 -30.76 -7.44 6.85
C TYR A 301 -31.64 -8.37 7.72
N LEU A 302 -32.80 -7.90 8.20
CA LEU A 302 -33.79 -8.73 8.93
C LEU A 302 -34.65 -9.60 8.01
N ARG A 303 -34.42 -9.52 6.70
CA ARG A 303 -35.17 -10.20 5.63
C ARG A 303 -34.25 -11.04 4.74
N ILE A 304 -33.05 -11.34 5.22
CA ILE A 304 -32.11 -12.29 4.64
C ILE A 304 -31.97 -13.47 5.60
N ASP A 305 -32.33 -14.66 5.11
CA ASP A 305 -32.14 -15.90 5.85
C ASP A 305 -30.91 -16.64 5.35
N VAL A 306 -30.10 -17.13 6.28
CA VAL A 306 -28.91 -17.94 5.99
C VAL A 306 -29.07 -19.29 6.66
N ASP A 307 -29.18 -20.35 5.87
CA ASP A 307 -29.17 -21.73 6.36
C ASP A 307 -27.78 -22.32 6.13
N ARG A 308 -27.00 -22.42 7.22
CA ARG A 308 -25.65 -22.98 7.21
C ARG A 308 -25.63 -24.48 6.97
N ALA A 309 -26.67 -25.22 7.37
CA ALA A 309 -26.72 -26.67 7.20
C ALA A 309 -26.93 -27.05 5.74
N THR A 310 -27.82 -26.34 5.05
CA THR A 310 -28.06 -26.55 3.62
C THR A 310 -27.15 -25.69 2.74
N GLY A 311 -26.42 -24.73 3.31
CA GLY A 311 -25.55 -23.79 2.59
C GLY A 311 -26.32 -22.88 1.65
N THR A 312 -27.50 -22.41 2.06
CA THR A 312 -28.38 -21.58 1.24
C THR A 312 -28.59 -20.19 1.84
N ILE A 313 -28.80 -19.21 0.97
CA ILE A 313 -29.22 -17.87 1.33
C ILE A 313 -30.56 -17.59 0.65
N THR A 314 -31.50 -17.05 1.41
CA THR A 314 -32.83 -16.70 0.93
C THR A 314 -33.10 -15.23 1.19
N ARG A 315 -33.58 -14.53 0.17
CA ARG A 315 -34.01 -13.14 0.26
C ARG A 315 -35.53 -13.11 0.37
N GLN A 316 -36.09 -12.47 1.38
CA GLN A 316 -37.55 -12.50 1.62
C GLN A 316 -38.35 -11.41 0.90
N ARG A 317 -37.68 -10.47 0.22
CA ARG A 317 -38.33 -9.38 -0.54
C ARG A 317 -37.60 -9.09 -1.84
N ASP A 318 -38.34 -8.66 -2.87
CA ASP A 318 -37.79 -8.48 -4.21
C ASP A 318 -36.94 -7.22 -4.41
N ASP A 319 -36.87 -6.33 -3.42
CA ASP A 319 -36.13 -5.05 -3.49
C ASP A 319 -34.77 -5.05 -2.77
N LEU A 320 -34.43 -6.09 -2.00
CA LEU A 320 -33.16 -6.13 -1.24
C LEU A 320 -31.98 -6.44 -2.15
N ILE A 321 -30.86 -5.75 -1.94
CA ILE A 321 -29.65 -5.88 -2.75
C ILE A 321 -28.48 -6.17 -1.82
N LEU A 322 -27.80 -7.30 -2.00
CA LEU A 322 -26.68 -7.67 -1.13
C LEU A 322 -25.41 -6.93 -1.56
N ASP A 323 -24.98 -5.97 -0.75
CA ASP A 323 -23.75 -5.23 -0.92
C ASP A 323 -22.75 -5.55 0.19
N LEU A 324 -21.71 -6.29 -0.17
CA LEU A 324 -20.62 -6.68 0.72
C LEU A 324 -19.43 -5.72 0.65
N GLY A 325 -19.59 -4.52 0.07
CA GLY A 325 -18.51 -3.56 -0.13
C GLY A 325 -17.86 -3.06 1.17
N GLY A 326 -18.61 -3.02 2.28
CA GLY A 326 -18.12 -2.58 3.60
C GLY A 326 -17.59 -3.70 4.51
N ILE A 327 -17.47 -4.93 4.01
CA ILE A 327 -16.98 -6.08 4.80
C ILE A 327 -16.09 -7.03 3.99
N GLY A 328 -16.26 -7.09 2.67
CA GLY A 328 -15.65 -8.09 1.82
C GLY A 328 -14.13 -8.01 1.74
N LYS A 329 -13.54 -6.81 1.87
CA LYS A 329 -12.06 -6.67 1.91
C LYS A 329 -11.52 -7.19 3.24
N GLY A 330 -12.18 -6.86 4.34
CA GLY A 330 -11.89 -7.43 5.65
C GLY A 330 -11.93 -8.96 5.63
N TYR A 331 -13.00 -9.54 5.07
CA TYR A 331 -13.12 -10.99 4.90
C TYR A 331 -11.98 -11.59 4.07
N ALA A 332 -11.64 -10.97 2.93
CA ALA A 332 -10.54 -11.44 2.10
C ALA A 332 -9.17 -11.35 2.80
N LEU A 333 -8.96 -10.35 3.65
CA LEU A 333 -7.75 -10.23 4.47
C LEU A 333 -7.65 -11.35 5.51
N ASP A 334 -8.75 -11.68 6.20
CA ASP A 334 -8.75 -12.77 7.17
C ASP A 334 -8.49 -14.13 6.48
N ARG A 335 -9.13 -14.40 5.34
CA ARG A 335 -8.86 -15.60 4.52
C ARG A 335 -7.40 -15.66 4.03
N ALA A 336 -6.84 -14.54 3.60
CA ALA A 336 -5.43 -14.45 3.21
C ALA A 336 -4.49 -14.74 4.39
N ALA A 337 -4.80 -14.23 5.58
CA ALA A 337 -4.04 -14.48 6.79
C ALA A 337 -4.12 -15.95 7.23
N GLU A 338 -5.25 -16.62 7.05
CA GLU A 338 -5.38 -18.05 7.28
C GLU A 338 -4.46 -18.87 6.38
N ILE A 339 -4.48 -18.62 5.06
CA ILE A 339 -3.57 -19.26 4.10
C ILE A 339 -2.10 -19.08 4.52
N LEU A 340 -1.73 -17.84 4.88
CA LEU A 340 -0.38 -17.55 5.35
C LEU A 340 -0.02 -18.37 6.60
N ARG A 341 -0.91 -18.43 7.59
CA ARG A 341 -0.68 -19.22 8.82
C ARG A 341 -0.60 -20.72 8.55
N GLU A 342 -1.50 -21.26 7.73
CA GLU A 342 -1.54 -22.67 7.35
C GLU A 342 -0.25 -23.10 6.63
N LEU A 343 0.31 -22.21 5.82
CA LEU A 343 1.58 -22.43 5.10
C LEU A 343 2.82 -22.00 5.92
N GLY A 344 2.67 -21.72 7.21
CA GLY A 344 3.78 -21.45 8.13
C GLY A 344 4.37 -20.03 8.07
N HIS A 345 3.68 -19.09 7.41
CA HIS A 345 4.08 -17.70 7.29
C HIS A 345 3.35 -16.82 8.32
N SER A 346 3.94 -16.68 9.50
CA SER A 346 3.33 -15.89 10.58
C SER A 346 3.67 -14.40 10.52
N ARG A 347 4.73 -14.00 9.82
CA ARG A 347 5.21 -12.61 9.73
C ARG A 347 4.81 -11.99 8.40
N ALA A 348 3.74 -11.22 8.41
CA ALA A 348 3.23 -10.56 7.22
C ALA A 348 2.46 -9.27 7.53
N LEU A 349 2.41 -8.38 6.54
CA LEU A 349 1.54 -7.22 6.51
C LEU A 349 0.73 -7.22 5.22
N LEU A 350 -0.59 -7.19 5.37
CA LEU A 350 -1.54 -7.08 4.28
C LEU A 350 -2.13 -5.66 4.28
N ASP A 351 -2.12 -4.99 3.13
CA ASP A 351 -2.76 -3.69 2.92
C ASP A 351 -3.71 -3.78 1.72
N PHE A 352 -5.00 -3.77 1.99
CA PHE A 352 -6.04 -3.87 0.97
C PHE A 352 -6.74 -2.53 0.75
N GLY A 353 -5.99 -1.55 0.24
CA GLY A 353 -6.53 -0.22 -0.07
C GLY A 353 -6.76 0.64 1.17
N GLY A 354 -5.92 0.49 2.19
CA GLY A 354 -6.04 1.20 3.47
C GLY A 354 -6.64 0.36 4.59
N GLN A 355 -7.29 -0.77 4.28
CA GLN A 355 -7.63 -1.79 5.25
C GLN A 355 -6.40 -2.67 5.49
N LEU A 356 -5.86 -2.65 6.71
CA LEU A 356 -4.62 -3.33 7.06
C LEU A 356 -4.90 -4.56 7.92
N LEU A 357 -4.12 -5.61 7.73
CA LEU A 357 -4.02 -6.72 8.68
C LEU A 357 -2.54 -7.04 8.90
N ALA A 358 -2.10 -6.83 10.14
CA ALA A 358 -0.75 -7.14 10.59
C ALA A 358 -0.75 -8.48 11.33
N LEU A 359 0.12 -9.40 10.90
CA LEU A 359 0.40 -10.63 11.63
C LEU A 359 1.56 -10.40 12.61
N ASP A 360 2.48 -11.35 12.75
CA ASP A 360 3.67 -11.16 13.58
C ASP A 360 4.55 -10.04 13.00
N PRO A 361 5.28 -9.29 13.87
CA PRO A 361 6.15 -8.19 13.45
C PRO A 361 7.28 -8.63 12.51
N PRO A 362 7.91 -7.69 11.79
CA PRO A 362 9.16 -7.95 11.09
C PRO A 362 10.24 -8.54 12.01
N PRO A 363 11.20 -9.31 11.48
CA PRO A 363 12.34 -9.80 12.24
C PRO A 363 13.11 -8.66 12.92
N GLY A 364 13.31 -8.77 14.24
CA GLY A 364 13.99 -7.75 15.05
C GLY A 364 13.12 -6.57 15.51
N GLU A 365 11.86 -6.50 15.07
CA GLU A 365 10.90 -5.47 15.46
C GLU A 365 9.87 -6.02 16.45
N SER A 366 9.31 -5.14 17.30
CA SER A 366 8.24 -5.51 18.23
C SER A 366 6.84 -5.29 17.67
N SER A 367 6.70 -4.55 16.56
CA SER A 367 5.42 -4.21 15.95
C SER A 367 5.56 -3.65 14.54
N TRP A 368 4.48 -3.67 13.77
CA TRP A 368 4.34 -2.90 12.54
C TRP A 368 3.91 -1.47 12.87
N LEU A 369 4.72 -0.46 12.54
CA LEU A 369 4.36 0.94 12.79
C LEU A 369 3.54 1.51 11.63
N VAL A 370 2.29 1.87 11.89
CA VAL A 370 1.35 2.38 10.89
C VAL A 370 0.90 3.79 11.25
N GLY A 371 0.86 4.69 10.26
CA GLY A 371 0.33 6.04 10.42
C GLY A 371 -1.15 6.15 10.03
N ILE A 372 -1.96 6.77 10.90
CA ILE A 372 -3.28 7.30 10.56
C ILE A 372 -3.10 8.74 10.09
N HIS A 373 -3.62 9.05 8.91
CA HIS A 373 -3.50 10.38 8.31
C HIS A 373 -4.78 11.21 8.46
N ASP A 374 -4.60 12.53 8.53
CA ASP A 374 -5.67 13.52 8.56
C ASP A 374 -6.33 13.62 7.17
N PRO A 375 -7.62 13.25 7.03
CA PRO A 375 -8.31 13.26 5.75
C PRO A 375 -8.50 14.67 5.17
N ARG A 376 -8.33 15.73 5.98
CA ARG A 376 -8.47 17.14 5.56
C ARG A 376 -7.25 17.63 4.79
N VAL A 377 -6.09 17.02 5.02
CA VAL A 377 -4.82 17.43 4.41
C VAL A 377 -4.68 16.72 3.06
N LYS A 378 -4.83 17.46 1.97
CA LYS A 378 -4.64 16.92 0.61
C LYS A 378 -3.14 16.82 0.29
N GLY A 379 -2.58 15.62 0.41
CA GLY A 379 -1.18 15.31 0.06
C GLY A 379 -0.26 15.12 1.27
N ASN A 380 0.99 14.75 1.04
CA ASN A 380 2.02 14.55 2.06
C ASN A 380 2.63 15.89 2.54
N GLU A 381 1.85 16.72 3.21
CA GLU A 381 2.40 17.80 4.03
C GLU A 381 2.93 17.21 5.36
N ALA A 382 3.98 17.81 5.92
CA ALA A 382 4.68 17.31 7.11
C ALA A 382 3.79 17.17 8.38
N ASN A 383 2.55 17.69 8.34
CA ASN A 383 1.57 17.67 9.44
C ASN A 383 0.33 16.81 9.14
N SER A 384 0.36 15.89 8.15
CA SER A 384 -0.79 15.05 7.84
C SER A 384 -0.95 13.81 8.73
N LEU A 385 -0.01 13.52 9.64
CA LEU A 385 -0.08 12.35 10.53
C LEU A 385 -0.89 12.70 11.79
N LEU A 386 -2.03 12.05 11.99
CA LEU A 386 -2.82 12.17 13.22
C LEU A 386 -2.22 11.34 14.35
N ARG A 387 -1.84 10.08 14.06
CA ARG A 387 -1.29 9.16 15.06
C ARG A 387 -0.50 8.04 14.40
N SER A 388 0.58 7.61 15.05
CA SER A 388 1.25 6.33 14.72
C SER A 388 0.78 5.26 15.69
N ILE A 389 0.43 4.09 15.17
CA ILE A 389 -0.07 2.95 15.95
C ILE A 389 0.82 1.74 15.68
N PRO A 390 1.33 1.07 16.74
CA PRO A 390 1.97 -0.23 16.60
C PRO A 390 0.90 -1.32 16.44
N LEU A 391 1.00 -2.11 15.37
CA LEU A 391 0.13 -3.25 15.09
C LEU A 391 0.87 -4.57 15.31
N VAL A 392 0.21 -5.52 15.98
CA VAL A 392 0.68 -6.89 16.22
C VAL A 392 -0.54 -7.79 16.26
N GLY A 393 -0.67 -8.71 15.31
CA GLY A 393 -1.81 -9.63 15.25
C GLY A 393 -3.17 -8.89 15.25
N SER A 394 -3.27 -7.78 14.52
CA SER A 394 -4.43 -6.89 14.55
C SER A 394 -4.67 -6.22 13.21
N SER A 395 -5.93 -5.92 12.93
CA SER A 395 -6.38 -5.14 11.79
C SER A 395 -6.60 -3.67 12.13
N LEU A 396 -6.32 -2.81 11.15
CA LEU A 396 -6.64 -1.39 11.18
C LEU A 396 -7.43 -1.04 9.91
N ALA A 397 -8.72 -0.75 10.04
CA ALA A 397 -9.58 -0.38 8.92
C ALA A 397 -9.99 1.09 9.03
N THR A 398 -10.05 1.81 7.91
CA THR A 398 -10.50 3.20 7.87
C THR A 398 -11.62 3.37 6.86
N SER A 399 -12.73 3.97 7.29
CA SER A 399 -13.79 4.46 6.42
C SER A 399 -13.77 5.99 6.43
N ALA A 400 -13.57 6.59 5.25
CA ALA A 400 -13.51 8.04 5.10
C ALA A 400 -14.28 8.50 3.86
N THR A 401 -14.93 9.66 3.97
CA THR A 401 -15.71 10.29 2.88
C THR A 401 -14.85 10.66 1.65
N TYR A 402 -13.52 10.65 1.79
CA TYR A 402 -12.58 10.96 0.71
C TYR A 402 -12.31 9.81 -0.28
N GLU A 403 -12.55 8.56 0.10
CA GLU A 403 -12.08 7.41 -0.71
C GLU A 403 -12.91 7.20 -1.99
N LYS A 404 -14.18 7.66 -2.03
CA LYS A 404 -15.09 7.51 -3.20
C LYS A 404 -16.20 8.56 -3.35
N GLY A 405 -16.09 9.75 -2.73
CA GLY A 405 -17.24 10.69 -2.63
C GLY A 405 -18.26 10.20 -1.59
N ASP A 406 -19.44 10.80 -1.48
CA ASP A 406 -20.49 10.46 -0.48
C ASP A 406 -21.09 9.05 -0.69
N HIS A 407 -20.28 8.00 -0.47
CA HIS A 407 -20.62 6.59 -0.73
C HIS A 407 -21.02 5.82 0.52
N ILE A 408 -20.79 6.39 1.70
CA ILE A 408 -21.32 5.85 2.96
C ILE A 408 -22.70 6.46 3.14
N ILE A 409 -23.72 5.64 2.99
CA ILE A 409 -25.13 6.01 3.13
C ILE A 409 -25.59 5.52 4.49
N ASP A 410 -26.23 6.38 5.26
CA ASP A 410 -27.03 5.97 6.41
C ASP A 410 -28.26 5.23 5.88
N PRO A 411 -28.38 3.91 6.07
CA PRO A 411 -29.48 3.13 5.51
C PRO A 411 -30.82 3.52 6.15
N GLN A 412 -30.85 4.04 7.37
CA GLN A 412 -32.07 4.45 8.06
C GLN A 412 -32.60 5.79 7.53
N GLN A 413 -31.69 6.71 7.18
CA GLN A 413 -32.06 8.04 6.70
C GLN A 413 -32.06 8.15 5.17
N GLY A 414 -31.42 7.21 4.47
CA GLY A 414 -31.24 7.24 3.01
C GLY A 414 -30.36 8.40 2.51
N GLN A 415 -29.60 9.03 3.41
CA GLN A 415 -28.72 10.18 3.11
C GLN A 415 -27.27 9.81 3.42
N ALA A 416 -26.32 10.56 2.85
CA ALA A 416 -24.90 10.36 3.16
C ALA A 416 -24.67 10.51 4.68
N ALA A 417 -23.87 9.64 5.28
CA ALA A 417 -23.49 9.76 6.68
C ALA A 417 -22.67 11.05 6.87
N VAL A 418 -23.27 12.09 7.46
CA VAL A 418 -22.65 13.42 7.63
C VAL A 418 -21.79 13.51 8.91
N VAL A 419 -21.75 12.45 9.72
CA VAL A 419 -21.22 12.55 11.09
C VAL A 419 -19.69 12.49 11.14
N ALA A 420 -19.04 11.51 10.51
CA ALA A 420 -17.58 11.35 10.56
C ALA A 420 -16.89 11.71 9.22
N LEU A 421 -15.81 12.49 9.28
CA LEU A 421 -14.87 12.70 8.16
C LEU A 421 -14.01 11.45 7.92
N SER A 422 -13.57 10.81 9.02
CA SER A 422 -12.88 9.53 8.98
C SER A 422 -13.10 8.77 10.28
N THR A 423 -13.33 7.47 10.15
CA THR A 423 -13.40 6.53 11.27
C THR A 423 -12.38 5.44 11.04
N THR A 424 -11.38 5.36 11.92
CA THR A 424 -10.40 4.27 11.94
C THR A 424 -10.68 3.34 13.10
N VAL A 425 -10.77 2.03 12.85
CA VAL A 425 -11.04 1.00 13.85
C VAL A 425 -9.86 0.04 13.93
N LEU A 426 -9.40 -0.22 15.15
CA LEU A 426 -8.35 -1.17 15.52
C LEU A 426 -8.97 -2.33 16.27
N ILE A 427 -8.94 -3.54 15.69
CA ILE A 427 -9.41 -4.77 16.34
C ILE A 427 -8.62 -5.98 15.83
N PRO A 428 -8.72 -7.18 16.44
CA PRO A 428 -7.94 -8.35 16.02
C PRO A 428 -8.24 -8.86 14.60
N ASP A 429 -9.51 -8.90 14.19
CA ASP A 429 -9.95 -9.47 12.90
C ASP A 429 -10.29 -8.40 11.86
N ALA A 430 -9.94 -8.63 10.59
CA ALA A 430 -10.13 -7.63 9.55
C ALA A 430 -11.58 -7.51 9.08
N THR A 431 -12.34 -8.59 9.11
CA THR A 431 -13.77 -8.64 8.73
C THR A 431 -14.59 -7.67 9.56
N ARG A 432 -14.51 -7.76 10.90
CA ARG A 432 -15.24 -6.82 11.77
C ARG A 432 -14.63 -5.43 11.72
N ALA A 433 -13.33 -5.27 11.46
CA ALA A 433 -12.69 -3.95 11.42
C ALA A 433 -13.29 -3.12 10.29
N ASP A 434 -13.39 -3.72 9.09
CA ASP A 434 -13.96 -3.12 7.89
C ASP A 434 -15.42 -2.70 8.15
N ALA A 435 -16.24 -3.62 8.65
CA ALA A 435 -17.66 -3.35 8.88
C ALA A 435 -17.91 -2.38 10.05
N PHE A 436 -17.17 -2.47 11.16
CA PHE A 436 -17.28 -1.53 12.29
C PHE A 436 -16.81 -0.13 11.90
N SER A 437 -15.79 0.00 11.04
CA SER A 437 -15.36 1.31 10.55
C SER A 437 -16.47 2.00 9.75
N THR A 438 -17.24 1.23 8.98
CA THR A 438 -18.44 1.71 8.27
C THR A 438 -19.59 2.03 9.25
N ALA A 439 -19.90 1.13 10.19
CA ALA A 439 -20.96 1.35 11.18
C ALA A 439 -20.73 2.63 12.00
N LEU A 440 -19.51 2.84 12.49
CA LEU A 440 -19.16 4.02 13.30
C LEU A 440 -19.04 5.30 12.46
N ALA A 441 -18.75 5.19 11.17
CA ALA A 441 -18.87 6.36 10.28
C ALA A 441 -20.32 6.86 10.17
N VAL A 442 -21.30 5.94 10.26
CA VAL A 442 -22.74 6.26 10.29
C VAL A 442 -23.20 6.71 11.68
N LEU A 443 -22.96 5.91 12.71
CA LEU A 443 -23.42 6.18 14.08
C LEU A 443 -22.74 7.37 14.75
N GLY A 444 -21.51 7.68 14.33
CA GLY A 444 -20.70 8.71 14.95
C GLY A 444 -20.02 8.31 16.26
N PRO A 445 -19.30 9.26 16.88
CA PRO A 445 -18.40 9.02 18.01
C PRO A 445 -19.08 8.50 19.28
N ASP A 446 -20.30 8.94 19.56
CA ASP A 446 -20.97 8.65 20.85
C ASP A 446 -21.41 7.17 20.96
N HIS A 447 -21.36 6.44 19.85
CA HIS A 447 -21.69 5.01 19.77
C HIS A 447 -20.43 4.12 19.67
N ALA A 448 -19.23 4.69 19.77
CA ALA A 448 -17.98 3.94 19.68
C ALA A 448 -17.82 2.92 20.81
N ASP A 449 -17.89 3.34 22.08
CA ASP A 449 -17.67 2.44 23.22
C ASP A 449 -18.64 1.24 23.24
N PRO A 450 -19.98 1.41 23.07
CA PRO A 450 -20.91 0.28 23.05
C PRO A 450 -20.64 -0.77 21.96
N LEU A 451 -20.07 -0.35 20.82
CA LEU A 451 -19.72 -1.27 19.74
C LEU A 451 -18.36 -1.95 19.99
N LEU A 452 -17.39 -1.18 20.52
CA LEU A 452 -16.02 -1.66 20.76
C LEU A 452 -15.91 -2.57 22.00
N ASP A 453 -16.70 -2.36 23.05
CA ASP A 453 -16.70 -3.17 24.28
C ASP A 453 -17.01 -4.65 24.03
N ARG A 454 -17.59 -4.97 22.86
CA ARG A 454 -17.87 -6.33 22.39
C ARG A 454 -16.60 -7.06 21.93
N VAL A 455 -15.47 -6.37 21.83
CA VAL A 455 -14.22 -6.88 21.27
C VAL A 455 -13.07 -6.52 22.20
N HIS A 456 -12.47 -7.52 22.82
CA HIS A 456 -11.32 -7.29 23.69
C HIS A 456 -10.14 -6.67 22.91
N GLY A 457 -9.59 -5.59 23.45
CA GLY A 457 -8.45 -4.89 22.84
C GLY A 457 -8.81 -3.98 21.67
N ALA A 458 -10.10 -3.73 21.44
CA ALA A 458 -10.58 -2.82 20.41
C ALA A 458 -10.28 -1.36 20.72
N GLY A 459 -10.16 -0.55 19.68
CA GLY A 459 -10.10 0.90 19.78
C GLY A 459 -10.56 1.57 18.49
N ALA A 460 -10.92 2.84 18.57
CA ALA A 460 -11.25 3.64 17.40
C ALA A 460 -10.65 5.04 17.50
N LEU A 461 -10.36 5.63 16.34
CA LEU A 461 -10.02 7.03 16.19
C LEU A 461 -11.00 7.65 15.18
N ILE A 462 -11.81 8.59 15.64
CA ILE A 462 -12.90 9.18 14.85
C ILE A 462 -12.67 10.68 14.73
N LEU A 463 -12.58 11.18 13.50
CA LEU A 463 -12.56 12.60 13.21
C LEU A 463 -13.94 13.04 12.70
N VAL A 464 -14.62 13.87 13.47
CA VAL A 464 -15.94 14.41 13.15
C VAL A 464 -15.81 15.65 12.26
N ALA A 465 -16.78 15.86 11.36
CA ALA A 465 -16.82 17.05 10.52
C ALA A 465 -16.89 18.33 11.37
N GLY A 466 -15.99 19.28 11.09
CA GLY A 466 -15.91 20.55 11.81
C GLY A 466 -15.05 20.52 13.09
N GLU A 467 -14.65 19.35 13.57
CA GLU A 467 -13.75 19.24 14.73
C GLU A 467 -12.29 19.44 14.33
N LYS A 468 -11.48 19.95 15.27
CA LYS A 468 -10.04 20.18 15.05
C LYS A 468 -9.21 18.92 15.26
N SER A 469 -9.56 18.10 16.25
CA SER A 469 -8.84 16.90 16.66
C SER A 469 -9.73 15.67 16.54
N ALA A 470 -9.12 14.51 16.27
CA ALA A 470 -9.82 13.24 16.33
C ALA A 470 -10.04 12.80 17.78
N ARG A 471 -11.15 12.11 18.03
CA ARG A 471 -11.52 11.51 19.31
C ARG A 471 -11.07 10.05 19.34
N GLY A 472 -10.42 9.64 20.43
CA GLY A 472 -9.90 8.29 20.63
C GLY A 472 -10.76 7.49 21.61
N TYR A 473 -10.95 6.21 21.32
CA TYR A 473 -11.80 5.28 22.09
C TYR A 473 -11.10 3.94 22.31
N GLY A 474 -11.45 3.24 23.40
CA GLY A 474 -10.86 1.96 23.78
C GLY A 474 -9.33 2.02 23.85
N LYS A 475 -8.64 1.10 23.17
CA LYS A 475 -7.17 1.03 23.08
C LYS A 475 -6.54 2.25 22.40
N LEU A 476 -7.33 3.05 21.69
CA LEU A 476 -6.91 4.29 21.06
C LEU A 476 -7.37 5.54 21.83
N SER A 477 -7.77 5.41 23.09
CA SER A 477 -7.96 6.57 23.97
C SER A 477 -6.63 7.36 24.15
N PRO A 478 -6.70 8.64 24.55
CA PRO A 478 -5.52 9.48 24.79
C PRO A 478 -4.52 8.89 25.79
#